data_AF-A0A1Y5TF70-F1
#
_entry.id   AF-A0A1Y5TF70-F1
#
_cell.length_a   1.000
_cell.length_b   1.000
_cell.length_c   1.000
_cell.angle_alpha   90.00
_cell.angle_beta   90.00
_cell.angle_gamma   90.00
#
_symmetry.space_group_name_H-M   'P 1'
#
loop_
_entity.id
_entity.type
_entity.pdbx_description
1 polymer ?
#
loop_
_entity_poly.entity_id
_entity_poly.type
_entity_poly.pdbx_seq_one_letter_code
_entity_poly.pdbx_strand_id
1 'polypeptide(L)'
;MAHPVTATAALITSLFIWQIPVLYGLAQRIAAIEVFAHFAMVLAGIWYFGMLFDPRDPPEGARRGARLISGFAVIVSNIFLGSLTTLKEVSLYASYQTAGTGFLDPLSDETMGGYTIWVPSSMLMIAAIILVMNGWNAAEVRRWNSRYELVRGSNSAALEFPETAEELRLKVAEPNRDMGRTLAIGALVMFFIVMTTVVTIVYAL
;
A
#
# COMPACT_ATOMS: atom_id res chain seq x y z
N MET A 1 -9.57 11.57 13.32
CA MET A 1 -8.91 10.36 12.78
C MET A 1 -7.78 10.77 11.86
N ALA A 2 -6.84 9.88 11.54
CA ALA A 2 -5.64 10.25 10.77
C ALA A 2 -6.02 10.71 9.35
N HIS A 3 -5.42 11.80 8.88
CA HIS A 3 -5.59 12.21 7.49
C HIS A 3 -4.80 11.25 6.58
N PRO A 4 -5.34 10.83 5.42
CA PRO A 4 -4.66 9.89 4.52
C PRO A 4 -3.22 10.29 4.24
N VAL A 5 -3.01 11.54 3.83
CA VAL A 5 -1.69 12.05 3.47
C VAL A 5 -0.71 11.96 4.63
N THR A 6 -1.12 12.33 5.85
CA THR A 6 -0.20 12.34 7.00
C THR A 6 0.15 10.93 7.45
N ALA A 7 -0.83 10.01 7.45
CA ALA A 7 -0.61 8.63 7.84
C ALA A 7 0.27 7.89 6.81
N THR A 8 0.02 8.11 5.53
CA THR A 8 0.82 7.55 4.44
C THR A 8 2.24 8.11 4.44
N ALA A 9 2.40 9.42 4.58
CA ALA A 9 3.72 10.04 4.68
C ALA A 9 4.49 9.52 5.90
N ALA A 10 3.85 9.43 7.07
CA ALA A 10 4.48 8.88 8.26
C ALA A 10 4.97 7.45 8.06
N LEU A 11 4.15 6.58 7.45
CA LEU A 11 4.56 5.20 7.14
C LEU A 11 5.74 5.18 6.17
N ILE A 12 5.65 5.86 5.02
CA ILE A 12 6.71 5.87 4.01
C ILE A 12 8.01 6.44 4.60
N THR A 13 7.94 7.57 5.31
CA THR A 13 9.10 8.18 5.96
C THR A 13 9.72 7.23 6.98
N SER A 14 8.91 6.55 7.80
CA SER A 14 9.42 5.57 8.76
C SER A 14 10.15 4.41 8.06
N LEU A 15 9.71 3.99 6.88
CA LEU A 15 10.38 2.93 6.13
C LEU A 15 11.69 3.41 5.50
N PHE A 16 11.73 4.63 4.93
CA PHE A 16 12.89 5.16 4.21
C PHE A 16 14.01 5.63 5.12
N ILE A 17 13.68 6.29 6.25
CA ILE A 17 14.68 6.92 7.12
C ILE A 17 15.69 5.90 7.66
N TRP A 18 15.23 4.69 7.98
CA TRP A 18 16.07 3.63 8.52
C TRP A 18 16.90 2.90 7.47
N GLN A 19 16.69 3.18 6.17
CA GLN A 19 17.54 2.70 5.08
C GLN A 19 18.67 3.68 4.73
N ILE A 20 18.77 4.82 5.41
CA ILE A 20 19.91 5.73 5.23
C ILE A 20 21.15 5.05 5.84
N PRO A 21 22.28 4.88 5.11
CA PRO A 21 23.42 4.06 5.58
C PRO A 21 23.94 4.41 6.96
N VAL A 22 24.00 5.69 7.29
CA VAL A 22 24.45 6.16 8.61
C VAL A 22 23.47 5.73 9.72
N LEU A 23 22.16 5.86 9.49
CA LEU A 23 21.13 5.50 10.47
C LEU A 23 20.97 3.99 10.60
N TYR A 24 21.00 3.28 9.47
CA TYR A 24 21.05 1.82 9.45
C TYR A 24 22.24 1.32 10.25
N GLY A 25 23.43 1.86 9.98
CA GLY A 25 24.65 1.48 10.69
C GLY A 25 24.63 1.79 12.19
N LEU A 26 23.98 2.89 12.60
CA LEU A 26 23.75 3.18 14.02
C LEU A 26 22.82 2.15 14.67
N ALA A 27 21.73 1.77 14.00
CA ALA A 27 20.83 0.73 14.47
C ALA A 27 21.56 -0.60 14.65
N GLN A 28 22.41 -1.00 13.69
CA GLN A 28 23.20 -2.24 13.77
C GLN A 28 24.23 -2.26 14.91
N ARG A 29 24.66 -1.10 15.40
CA ARG A 29 25.67 -0.99 16.47
C ARG A 29 25.06 -0.79 17.85
N ILE A 30 23.84 -0.26 17.93
CA ILE A 30 23.19 0.14 19.18
C ILE A 30 21.79 -0.47 19.23
N ALA A 31 21.63 -1.53 20.02
CA ALA A 31 20.37 -2.26 20.16
C ALA A 31 19.16 -1.36 20.51
N ALA A 32 19.38 -0.31 21.31
CA ALA A 32 18.31 0.65 21.63
C ALA A 32 17.80 1.41 20.39
N ILE A 33 18.69 1.76 19.46
CA ILE A 33 18.33 2.44 18.21
C ILE A 33 17.60 1.46 17.28
N GLU A 34 18.06 0.21 17.20
CA GLU A 34 17.36 -0.83 16.44
C GLU A 34 15.94 -1.05 16.94
N VAL A 35 15.75 -1.19 18.25
CA VAL A 35 14.41 -1.34 18.85
C VAL A 35 13.56 -0.10 18.59
N PHE A 36 14.14 1.10 18.72
CA PHE A 36 13.45 2.34 18.42
C PHE A 36 13.02 2.42 16.94
N ALA A 37 13.86 1.96 16.02
CA ALA A 37 13.54 1.91 14.60
C ALA A 37 12.33 1.02 14.32
N HIS A 38 12.35 -0.21 14.82
CA HIS A 38 11.23 -1.14 14.67
C HIS A 38 9.96 -0.61 15.34
N PHE A 39 10.08 -0.03 16.55
CA PHE A 39 8.93 0.54 17.26
C PHE A 39 8.31 1.72 16.51
N ALA A 40 9.14 2.61 15.96
CA ALA A 40 8.68 3.73 15.14
C ALA A 40 7.94 3.25 13.88
N MET A 41 8.47 2.23 13.20
CA MET A 41 7.80 1.61 12.04
C MET A 41 6.46 0.97 12.43
N VAL A 42 6.42 0.23 13.54
CA VAL A 42 5.18 -0.41 14.03
C VAL A 42 4.13 0.64 14.38
N LEU A 43 4.50 1.72 15.08
CA LEU A 43 3.58 2.80 15.40
C LEU A 43 3.04 3.50 14.15
N ALA A 44 3.90 3.81 13.18
CA ALA A 44 3.49 4.38 11.90
C ALA A 44 2.56 3.42 11.13
N GLY A 45 2.86 2.12 11.17
CA GLY A 45 2.02 1.07 10.60
C GLY A 45 0.64 0.99 11.24
N ILE A 46 0.57 0.91 12.57
CA ILE A 46 -0.71 0.91 13.31
C ILE A 46 -1.54 2.15 12.97
N TRP A 47 -0.89 3.32 12.91
CA TRP A 47 -1.57 4.57 12.59
C TRP A 47 -2.13 4.57 11.16
N TYR A 48 -1.33 4.09 10.19
CA TYR A 48 -1.73 3.96 8.80
C TYR A 48 -2.82 2.91 8.58
N PHE A 49 -2.67 1.71 9.13
CA PHE A 49 -3.67 0.65 8.99
C PHE A 49 -4.96 0.97 9.73
N GLY A 50 -4.89 1.66 10.88
CA GLY A 50 -6.08 2.18 11.57
C GLY A 50 -6.85 3.18 10.70
N MET A 51 -6.15 4.00 9.91
CA MET A 51 -6.76 4.91 8.94
C MET A 51 -7.29 4.18 7.69
N LEU A 52 -6.56 3.18 7.20
CA LEU A 52 -6.90 2.42 6.01
C LEU A 52 -8.17 1.57 6.22
N PHE A 53 -8.26 0.91 7.38
CA PHE A 53 -9.36 0.02 7.74
C PHE A 53 -10.52 0.72 8.48
N ASP A 54 -10.48 2.04 8.61
CA ASP A 54 -11.56 2.80 9.23
C ASP A 54 -12.89 2.59 8.47
N PRO A 55 -13.94 2.01 9.08
CA PRO A 55 -15.20 1.73 8.38
C PRO A 55 -16.03 2.99 8.12
N ARG A 56 -15.69 4.13 8.72
CA ARG A 56 -16.50 5.35 8.66
C ARG A 56 -16.38 6.03 7.29
N ASP A 57 -17.46 6.69 6.90
CA ASP A 57 -17.52 7.50 5.68
C ASP A 57 -17.28 8.98 5.98
N PRO A 58 -16.94 9.79 4.97
CA PRO A 58 -16.91 11.24 5.13
C PRO A 58 -18.25 11.78 5.67
N PRO A 59 -18.23 12.77 6.57
CA PRO A 59 -17.07 13.55 7.03
C PRO A 59 -16.29 12.92 8.19
N GLU A 60 -16.83 11.90 8.85
CA GLU A 60 -16.22 11.31 10.05
C GLU A 60 -14.92 10.56 9.72
N GLY A 61 -14.92 9.83 8.60
CA GLY A 61 -13.77 9.09 8.06
C GLY A 61 -13.21 9.67 6.75
N ALA A 62 -12.07 9.15 6.30
CA ALA A 62 -11.43 9.58 5.06
C ALA A 62 -12.26 9.24 3.81
N ARG A 63 -12.11 10.04 2.73
CA ARG A 63 -12.72 9.70 1.42
C ARG A 63 -12.22 8.33 0.95
N ARG A 64 -13.14 7.47 0.50
CA ARG A 64 -12.84 6.08 0.13
C ARG A 64 -11.77 5.99 -0.98
N GLY A 65 -11.85 6.85 -1.99
CA GLY A 65 -10.82 6.93 -3.04
C GLY A 65 -9.44 7.35 -2.51
N ALA A 66 -9.38 8.25 -1.54
CA ALA A 66 -8.10 8.69 -0.94
C ALA A 66 -7.41 7.54 -0.18
N ARG A 67 -8.18 6.66 0.48
CA ARG A 67 -7.68 5.44 1.15
C ARG A 67 -7.06 4.45 0.16
N LEU A 68 -7.72 4.24 -0.98
CA LEU A 68 -7.19 3.36 -2.03
C LEU A 68 -5.91 3.93 -2.63
N ILE A 69 -5.91 5.24 -2.96
CA ILE A 69 -4.74 5.93 -3.50
C ILE A 69 -3.56 5.86 -2.53
N SER A 70 -3.79 6.01 -1.21
CA SER A 70 -2.72 5.84 -0.24
C SER A 70 -2.13 4.42 -0.25
N GLY A 71 -2.95 3.39 -0.45
CA GLY A 71 -2.47 2.01 -0.60
C GLY A 71 -1.52 1.85 -1.79
N PHE A 72 -1.89 2.43 -2.94
CA PHE A 72 -1.02 2.47 -4.12
C PHE A 72 0.28 3.23 -3.87
N ALA A 73 0.22 4.36 -3.18
CA ALA A 73 1.41 5.15 -2.86
C ALA A 73 2.42 4.36 -2.00
N VAL A 74 1.93 3.58 -1.02
CA VAL A 74 2.79 2.69 -0.20
C VAL A 74 3.39 1.57 -1.06
N ILE A 75 2.60 0.92 -1.92
CA ILE A 75 3.11 -0.12 -2.84
C ILE A 75 4.21 0.43 -3.73
N VAL A 76 3.97 1.58 -4.37
CA VAL A 76 4.96 2.26 -5.23
C VAL A 76 6.24 2.57 -4.45
N SER A 77 6.12 3.03 -3.21
CA SER A 77 7.27 3.35 -2.35
C SER A 77 8.07 2.09 -1.99
N ASN A 78 7.41 0.97 -1.70
CA ASN A 78 8.06 -0.32 -1.42
C ASN A 78 8.78 -0.87 -2.66
N ILE A 79 8.16 -0.78 -3.85
CA ILE A 79 8.79 -1.18 -5.11
C ILE A 79 10.05 -0.34 -5.34
N PHE A 80 9.96 0.99 -5.18
CA PHE A 80 11.08 1.89 -5.40
C PHE A 80 12.24 1.60 -4.44
N LEU A 81 11.98 1.58 -3.13
CA LEU A 81 13.00 1.34 -2.12
C LEU A 81 13.62 -0.06 -2.23
N GLY A 82 12.78 -1.08 -2.40
CA GLY A 82 13.22 -2.46 -2.49
C GLY A 82 14.03 -2.73 -3.76
N SER A 83 13.59 -2.24 -4.92
CA SER A 83 14.33 -2.42 -6.18
C SER A 83 15.68 -1.69 -6.19
N LEU A 84 15.76 -0.47 -5.63
CA LEU A 84 17.06 0.21 -5.44
C LEU A 84 18.01 -0.62 -4.56
N THR A 85 17.48 -1.24 -3.52
CA THR A 85 18.28 -2.03 -2.58
C THR A 85 18.69 -3.38 -3.17
N THR A 86 17.84 -3.99 -4.00
CA THR A 86 18.06 -5.30 -4.64
C THR A 86 18.95 -5.23 -5.88
N LEU A 87 18.78 -4.21 -6.73
CA LEU A 87 19.41 -4.17 -8.06
C LEU A 87 20.80 -3.52 -8.07
N LYS A 88 21.23 -2.92 -6.96
CA LYS A 88 22.56 -2.31 -6.85
C LYS A 88 23.66 -3.38 -6.86
N GLU A 89 24.81 -3.02 -7.42
CA GLU A 89 25.98 -3.90 -7.53
C GLU A 89 27.00 -3.68 -6.41
N VAL A 90 26.80 -2.65 -5.57
CA VAL A 90 27.70 -2.30 -4.47
C VAL A 90 26.99 -2.42 -3.13
N SER A 91 27.69 -2.89 -2.11
CA SER A 91 27.16 -2.93 -0.74
C SER A 91 27.18 -1.53 -0.12
N LEU A 92 26.03 -1.09 0.37
CA LEU A 92 25.87 0.23 1.00
C LEU A 92 26.15 0.18 2.51
N TYR A 93 25.97 -0.98 3.13
CA TYR A 93 26.04 -1.13 4.58
C TYR A 93 27.25 -1.94 5.06
N ALA A 94 28.09 -2.49 4.17
CA ALA A 94 29.25 -3.32 4.54
C ALA A 94 30.17 -2.65 5.58
N SER A 95 30.41 -1.34 5.48
CA SER A 95 31.25 -0.59 6.42
C SER A 95 30.63 -0.43 7.82
N TYR A 96 29.34 -0.70 7.95
CA TYR A 96 28.60 -0.56 9.19
C TYR A 96 28.29 -1.89 9.89
N GLN A 97 28.39 -3.01 9.17
CA GLN A 97 28.27 -4.34 9.76
C GLN A 97 29.43 -4.59 10.72
N THR A 98 29.12 -5.08 11.91
CA THR A 98 30.14 -5.55 12.85
C THR A 98 30.77 -6.82 12.28
N ALA A 99 32.09 -6.85 12.18
CA ALA A 99 32.81 -8.00 11.65
C ALA A 99 32.41 -9.28 12.40
N GLY A 100 31.63 -10.16 11.75
CA GLY A 100 31.33 -11.52 12.24
C GLY A 100 29.85 -11.91 12.41
N THR A 101 28.86 -11.11 12.02
CA THR A 101 27.44 -11.44 12.30
C THR A 101 26.67 -12.19 11.19
N GLY A 102 27.23 -12.36 9.99
CA GLY A 102 26.52 -12.96 8.85
C GLY A 102 27.26 -14.12 8.19
N PHE A 103 26.55 -15.21 7.88
CA PHE A 103 27.03 -16.29 7.00
C PHE A 103 27.02 -15.89 5.51
N LEU A 104 26.41 -14.75 5.18
CA LEU A 104 26.20 -14.26 3.82
C LEU A 104 27.18 -13.13 3.48
N ASP A 105 27.51 -13.04 2.20
CA ASP A 105 28.19 -11.89 1.64
C ASP A 105 27.33 -10.60 1.84
N PRO A 106 27.93 -9.44 2.19
CA PRO A 106 27.18 -8.21 2.45
C PRO A 106 26.24 -7.77 1.33
N LEU A 107 26.63 -7.96 0.06
CA LEU A 107 25.76 -7.60 -1.06
C LEU A 107 24.58 -8.57 -1.19
N SER A 108 24.82 -9.86 -0.90
CA SER A 108 23.77 -10.89 -0.93
C SER A 108 22.72 -10.66 0.17
N ASP A 109 23.16 -10.34 1.39
CA ASP A 109 22.27 -9.99 2.50
C ASP A 109 21.39 -8.78 2.17
N GLU A 110 21.99 -7.72 1.64
CA GLU A 110 21.25 -6.52 1.23
C GLU A 110 20.27 -6.79 0.07
N THR A 111 20.66 -7.64 -0.88
CA THR A 111 19.80 -8.05 -1.99
C THR A 111 18.54 -8.75 -1.49
N MET A 112 18.71 -9.67 -0.52
CA MET A 112 17.59 -10.36 0.14
C MET A 112 16.71 -9.40 0.95
N GLY A 113 17.32 -8.45 1.66
CA GLY A 113 16.61 -7.40 2.39
C GLY A 113 15.75 -6.54 1.45
N GLY A 114 16.33 -6.08 0.34
CA GLY A 114 15.61 -5.32 -0.69
C GLY A 114 14.45 -6.10 -1.30
N TYR A 115 14.64 -7.41 -1.56
CA TYR A 115 13.58 -8.26 -2.11
C TYR A 115 12.42 -8.40 -1.12
N THR A 116 12.73 -8.51 0.16
CA THR A 116 11.75 -8.60 1.25
C THR A 116 10.95 -7.31 1.41
N ILE A 117 11.61 -6.15 1.31
CA ILE A 117 10.94 -4.83 1.27
C ILE A 117 10.01 -4.74 0.06
N TRP A 118 10.46 -5.23 -1.09
CA TRP A 118 9.70 -5.11 -2.34
C TRP A 118 8.49 -6.05 -2.37
N VAL A 119 8.72 -7.36 -2.50
CA VAL A 119 7.68 -8.30 -2.94
C VAL A 119 6.71 -8.65 -1.79
N PRO A 120 7.15 -9.22 -0.66
CA PRO A 120 6.27 -9.53 0.47
C PRO A 120 5.46 -8.33 0.97
N SER A 121 6.10 -7.17 1.14
CA SER A 121 5.42 -5.98 1.68
C SER A 121 4.37 -5.44 0.72
N SER A 122 4.62 -5.48 -0.60
CA SER A 122 3.63 -5.09 -1.60
C SER A 122 2.46 -6.06 -1.65
N MET A 123 2.69 -7.37 -1.49
CA MET A 123 1.63 -8.38 -1.41
C MET A 123 0.70 -8.14 -0.21
N LEU A 124 1.26 -7.83 0.96
CA LEU A 124 0.49 -7.45 2.14
C LEU A 124 -0.41 -6.23 1.89
N MET A 125 0.12 -5.22 1.19
CA MET A 125 -0.66 -4.04 0.86
C MET A 125 -1.78 -4.32 -0.16
N ILE A 126 -1.53 -5.19 -1.14
CA ILE A 126 -2.58 -5.64 -2.07
C ILE A 126 -3.69 -6.35 -1.29
N ALA A 127 -3.34 -7.25 -0.37
CA ALA A 127 -4.32 -7.93 0.49
C ALA A 127 -5.12 -6.92 1.34
N ALA A 128 -4.46 -5.92 1.93
CA ALA A 128 -5.14 -4.87 2.69
C ALA A 128 -6.13 -4.08 1.83
N ILE A 129 -5.75 -3.71 0.60
CA ILE A 129 -6.64 -3.02 -0.35
C ILE A 129 -7.86 -3.88 -0.68
N ILE A 130 -7.67 -5.18 -0.95
CA ILE A 130 -8.76 -6.13 -1.22
C ILE A 130 -9.73 -6.18 -0.02
N LEU A 131 -9.21 -6.27 1.20
CA LEU A 131 -10.04 -6.27 2.41
C LEU A 131 -10.85 -4.98 2.57
N VAL A 132 -10.25 -3.82 2.31
CA VAL A 132 -10.97 -2.52 2.33
C VAL A 132 -12.06 -2.49 1.27
N MET A 133 -11.79 -2.94 0.06
CA MET A 133 -12.78 -3.00 -1.02
C MET A 133 -13.94 -3.94 -0.67
N ASN A 134 -13.65 -5.10 -0.07
CA ASN A 134 -14.69 -6.03 0.38
C ASN A 134 -15.56 -5.42 1.48
N GLY A 135 -14.94 -4.76 2.46
CA GLY A 135 -15.66 -4.06 3.53
C GLY A 135 -16.55 -2.93 3.01
N TRP A 136 -16.04 -2.15 2.04
CA TRP A 136 -16.84 -1.16 1.32
C TRP A 136 -18.02 -1.83 0.64
N ASN A 137 -17.81 -2.83 -0.21
CA ASN A 137 -18.88 -3.50 -0.95
C ASN A 137 -20.00 -3.98 -0.01
N ALA A 138 -19.65 -4.59 1.12
CA ALA A 138 -20.62 -4.98 2.13
C ALA A 138 -21.40 -3.79 2.73
N ALA A 139 -20.73 -2.66 2.99
CA ALA A 139 -21.39 -1.44 3.47
C ALA A 139 -22.30 -0.79 2.41
N GLU A 140 -21.91 -0.86 1.15
CA GLU A 140 -22.69 -0.36 0.03
C GLU A 140 -23.96 -1.19 -0.20
N VAL A 141 -23.86 -2.52 -0.12
CA VAL A 141 -25.03 -3.43 -0.16
C VAL A 141 -26.01 -3.10 0.97
N ARG A 142 -25.53 -2.89 2.21
CA ARG A 142 -26.40 -2.51 3.32
C ARG A 142 -27.13 -1.18 3.05
N ARG A 143 -26.40 -0.17 2.58
CA ARG A 143 -26.98 1.15 2.24
C ARG A 143 -27.96 1.07 1.07
N TRP A 144 -27.65 0.23 0.08
CA TRP A 144 -28.52 -0.05 -1.06
C TRP A 144 -29.84 -0.63 -0.60
N ASN A 145 -29.81 -1.66 0.26
CA ASN A 145 -30.99 -2.31 0.81
C ASN A 145 -31.85 -1.34 1.65
N SER A 146 -31.23 -0.55 2.52
CA SER A 146 -31.97 0.44 3.31
C SER A 146 -32.64 1.51 2.43
N ARG A 147 -31.97 1.97 1.36
CA ARG A 147 -32.60 2.90 0.40
C ARG A 147 -33.73 2.23 -0.37
N TYR A 148 -33.54 0.99 -0.78
CA TYR A 148 -34.58 0.22 -1.46
C TYR A 148 -35.83 0.12 -0.57
N GLU A 149 -35.69 -0.28 0.70
CA GLU A 149 -36.82 -0.38 1.64
C GLU A 149 -37.58 0.95 1.81
N LEU A 150 -36.86 2.08 1.91
CA LEU A 150 -37.47 3.40 2.08
C LEU A 150 -38.25 3.86 0.84
N VAL A 151 -37.80 3.49 -0.36
CA VAL A 151 -38.32 4.03 -1.62
C VAL A 151 -39.14 3.01 -2.41
N ARG A 152 -39.27 1.76 -1.92
CA ARG A 152 -40.03 0.67 -2.55
C ARG A 152 -41.49 0.99 -2.84
N GLY A 153 -42.09 1.91 -2.08
CA GLY A 153 -43.47 2.38 -2.28
C GLY A 153 -43.63 3.47 -3.36
N SER A 154 -42.54 3.97 -3.94
CA SER A 154 -42.56 5.02 -4.96
C SER A 154 -42.43 4.41 -6.36
N ASN A 155 -43.46 4.61 -7.20
CA ASN A 155 -43.49 4.12 -8.59
C ASN A 155 -42.34 4.67 -9.44
N SER A 156 -41.83 5.87 -9.15
CA SER A 156 -40.71 6.48 -9.86
C SER A 156 -39.34 5.90 -9.47
N ALA A 157 -39.23 5.26 -8.31
CA ALA A 157 -37.99 4.63 -7.85
C ALA A 157 -37.91 3.15 -8.22
N ALA A 158 -39.03 2.49 -8.52
CA ALA A 158 -39.06 1.10 -8.96
C ALA A 158 -38.16 0.85 -10.20
N LEU A 159 -38.00 1.86 -11.07
CA LEU A 159 -37.14 1.78 -12.25
C LEU A 159 -35.64 1.95 -11.97
N GLU A 160 -35.25 2.46 -10.79
CA GLU A 160 -33.82 2.64 -10.44
C GLU A 160 -33.16 1.36 -9.91
N PHE A 161 -33.95 0.44 -9.36
CA PHE A 161 -33.45 -0.79 -8.74
C PHE A 161 -33.71 -1.98 -9.67
N PRO A 162 -32.67 -2.69 -10.14
CA PRO A 162 -32.87 -3.89 -10.95
C PRO A 162 -33.60 -4.96 -10.11
N GLU A 163 -34.64 -5.57 -10.67
CA GLU A 163 -35.46 -6.58 -9.99
C GLU A 163 -34.92 -8.00 -10.23
N THR A 164 -34.13 -8.18 -11.29
CA THR A 164 -33.51 -9.45 -11.63
C THR A 164 -31.98 -9.40 -11.53
N ALA A 165 -31.37 -10.57 -11.28
CA ALA A 165 -29.91 -10.71 -11.27
C ALA A 165 -29.28 -10.40 -12.65
N GLU A 166 -30.04 -10.59 -13.73
CA GLU A 166 -29.62 -10.28 -15.10
C GLU A 166 -29.54 -8.77 -15.33
N GLU A 167 -30.59 -8.02 -14.96
CA GLU A 167 -30.59 -6.56 -15.03
C GLU A 167 -29.47 -5.93 -14.21
N LEU A 168 -29.22 -6.45 -13.00
CA LEU A 168 -28.11 -5.98 -12.17
C LEU A 168 -26.77 -6.24 -12.85
N ARG A 169 -26.57 -7.44 -13.41
CA ARG A 169 -25.35 -7.79 -14.16
C ARG A 169 -25.13 -6.85 -15.33
N LEU A 170 -26.16 -6.57 -16.12
CA LEU A 170 -26.07 -5.63 -17.24
C LEU A 170 -25.71 -4.22 -16.77
N LYS A 171 -26.32 -3.74 -15.67
CA LYS A 171 -26.07 -2.41 -15.11
C LYS A 171 -24.64 -2.23 -14.58
N VAL A 172 -24.04 -3.27 -13.99
CA VAL A 172 -22.70 -3.19 -13.38
C VAL A 172 -21.57 -3.71 -14.26
N ALA A 173 -21.87 -4.42 -15.35
CA ALA A 173 -20.87 -5.07 -16.19
C ALA A 173 -19.84 -4.09 -16.77
N GLU A 174 -20.29 -3.00 -17.38
CA GLU A 174 -19.39 -1.98 -17.93
C GLU A 174 -18.61 -1.23 -16.84
N PRO A 175 -19.24 -0.64 -15.81
CA PRO A 175 -18.52 0.06 -14.75
C PRO A 175 -17.48 -0.81 -14.04
N ASN A 176 -17.80 -2.08 -13.72
CA ASN A 176 -16.84 -2.97 -13.06
C ASN A 176 -15.67 -3.33 -13.96
N ARG A 177 -15.93 -3.59 -15.26
CA ARG A 177 -14.86 -3.91 -16.22
C ARG A 177 -13.94 -2.71 -16.42
N ASP A 178 -14.51 -1.51 -16.52
CA ASP A 178 -13.75 -0.29 -16.73
C ASP A 178 -12.94 0.06 -15.49
N MET A 179 -13.53 -0.02 -14.30
CA MET A 179 -12.81 0.16 -13.03
C MET A 179 -11.66 -0.85 -12.89
N GLY A 180 -11.91 -2.13 -13.16
CA GLY A 180 -10.88 -3.17 -13.11
C GLY A 180 -9.74 -2.91 -14.10
N ARG A 181 -10.06 -2.48 -15.32
CA ARG A 181 -9.06 -2.09 -16.34
C ARG A 181 -8.25 -0.88 -15.90
N THR A 182 -8.91 0.18 -15.42
CA THR A 182 -8.21 1.39 -14.96
C THR A 182 -7.27 1.07 -13.80
N LEU A 183 -7.70 0.23 -12.85
CA LEU A 183 -6.88 -0.19 -11.72
C LEU A 183 -5.66 -1.02 -12.17
N ALA A 184 -5.88 -2.00 -13.05
CA ALA A 184 -4.82 -2.85 -13.57
C ALA A 184 -3.80 -2.07 -14.43
N ILE A 185 -4.28 -1.23 -15.34
CA ILE A 185 -3.43 -0.38 -16.19
C ILE A 185 -2.68 0.62 -15.31
N GLY A 186 -3.34 1.27 -14.36
CA GLY A 186 -2.69 2.19 -13.43
C GLY A 186 -1.58 1.53 -12.64
N ALA A 187 -1.81 0.34 -12.08
CA ALA A 187 -0.81 -0.43 -11.36
C ALA A 187 0.39 -0.82 -12.26
N LEU A 188 0.13 -1.30 -13.47
CA LEU A 188 1.18 -1.66 -14.43
C LEU A 188 2.01 -0.45 -14.85
N VAL A 189 1.36 0.66 -15.20
CA VAL A 189 2.04 1.90 -15.59
C VAL A 189 2.91 2.41 -14.46
N MET A 190 2.39 2.47 -13.23
CA MET A 190 3.19 2.85 -12.06
C MET A 190 4.39 1.93 -11.85
N PHE A 191 4.20 0.61 -11.98
CA PHE A 191 5.29 -0.37 -11.87
C PHE A 191 6.38 -0.11 -12.91
N PHE A 192 6.02 0.06 -14.18
CA PHE A 192 6.99 0.30 -15.25
C PHE A 192 7.70 1.64 -15.11
N ILE A 193 7.00 2.70 -14.70
CA ILE A 193 7.61 4.01 -14.44
C ILE A 193 8.67 3.88 -13.33
N VAL A 194 8.30 3.27 -12.21
CA VAL A 194 9.21 3.08 -11.08
C VAL A 194 10.42 2.24 -11.50
N MET A 195 10.17 1.11 -12.16
CA MET A 195 11.25 0.21 -12.59
C MET A 195 12.19 0.89 -13.59
N THR A 196 11.64 1.60 -14.58
CA THR A 196 12.44 2.34 -15.56
C THR A 196 13.28 3.43 -14.89
N THR A 197 12.70 4.15 -13.92
CA THR A 197 13.40 5.16 -13.14
C THR A 197 14.57 4.55 -12.36
N VAL A 198 14.34 3.42 -11.68
CA VAL A 198 15.36 2.73 -10.89
C VAL A 198 16.47 2.18 -11.78
N VAL A 199 16.12 1.48 -12.87
CA VAL A 199 17.09 0.99 -13.86
C VAL A 199 17.93 2.14 -14.39
N THR A 200 17.30 3.26 -14.75
CA THR A 200 18.03 4.45 -15.21
C THR A 200 19.00 4.97 -14.14
N ILE A 201 18.57 5.07 -12.87
CA ILE A 201 19.44 5.52 -11.78
C ILE A 201 20.62 4.56 -11.55
N VAL A 202 20.36 3.25 -11.55
CA VAL A 202 21.37 2.22 -11.28
C VAL A 202 22.42 2.16 -12.40
N TYR A 203 22.02 2.30 -13.67
CA TYR A 203 22.94 2.20 -14.81
C TYR A 203 23.47 3.55 -15.33
N ALA A 204 22.99 4.68 -14.82
CA ALA A 204 23.52 6.01 -15.16
C ALA A 204 24.63 6.48 -14.20
N LEU A 205 24.86 5.75 -13.10
CA LEU A 205 25.96 5.94 -12.15
C LEU A 205 27.09 4.95 -12.43
#